data_AF-A0A3N6BE91-F1
#
_entry.id   AF-A0A3N6BE91-F1
#
_cell.length_a   1.000
_cell.length_b   1.000
_cell.length_c   1.000
_cell.angle_alpha   90.00
_cell.angle_beta   90.00
_cell.angle_gamma   90.00
#
_symmetry.space_group_name_H-M   'P 1'
#
loop_
_entity.id
_entity.type
_entity.pdbx_description
1 polymer ?
#
loop_
_entity_poly.entity_id
_entity_poly.type
_entity_poly.pdbx_seq_one_letter_code
_entity_poly.pdbx_strand_id
1 'polypeptide(L)' 'MAFKLVCAETGAKCPFEVVTESREELVEHVMVHAKMAHPEMAANPPSAEMIEKLIHQV' A
#
# COMPACT_ATOMS: atom_id res chain seq x y z
N MET A 1 -9.12 -6.45 -13.98
CA MET A 1 -9.03 -7.24 -12.73
C MET A 1 -8.75 -6.23 -11.64
N ALA A 2 -9.51 -6.24 -10.55
CA ALA A 2 -9.29 -5.27 -9.50
C ALA A 2 -8.19 -5.77 -8.54
N PHE A 3 -7.41 -4.84 -8.03
CA PHE A 3 -6.35 -5.06 -7.06
C PHE A 3 -6.74 -4.36 -5.78
N LYS A 4 -6.52 -5.03 -4.65
CA LYS A 4 -6.85 -4.55 -3.32
C LYS A 4 -5.63 -4.63 -2.42
N LEU A 5 -5.44 -3.64 -1.57
CA LEU A 5 -4.48 -3.67 -0.48
C LEU A 5 -5.09 -3.08 0.78
N VAL A 6 -4.88 -3.77 1.90
CA VAL A 6 -5.30 -3.32 3.22
C VAL A 6 -4.05 -3.10 4.07
N CYS A 7 -3.79 -1.86 4.46
CA CYS A 7 -2.59 -1.51 5.23
C CYS A 7 -2.53 -2.24 6.58
N ALA A 8 -3.67 -2.59 7.17
CA ALA A 8 -3.72 -3.40 8.39
C ALA A 8 -3.01 -4.76 8.26
N GLU A 9 -2.98 -5.34 7.05
CA GLU A 9 -2.31 -6.63 6.79
C GLU A 9 -0.79 -6.53 6.87
N THR A 10 -0.23 -5.32 6.76
CA THR A 10 1.20 -5.06 6.88
C THR A 10 1.69 -5.06 8.34
N GLY A 11 0.79 -5.20 9.30
CA GLY A 11 1.06 -5.02 10.73
C GLY A 11 0.98 -3.56 11.18
N ALA A 12 0.78 -2.60 10.27
CA ALA A 12 0.45 -1.23 10.61
C ALA A 12 -0.95 -1.17 11.23
N LYS A 13 -1.13 -0.45 12.34
CA LYS A 13 -2.48 -0.15 12.89
C LYS A 13 -3.16 0.97 12.10
N CYS A 14 -3.26 0.80 10.78
CA CYS A 14 -3.83 1.78 9.85
C CYS A 14 -5.09 1.21 9.19
N PRO A 15 -6.25 1.89 9.25
CA PRO A 15 -7.49 1.44 8.62
C PRO A 15 -7.53 1.71 7.11
N PHE A 16 -6.41 2.11 6.49
CA PHE A 16 -6.36 2.41 5.07
C PHE A 16 -6.56 1.14 4.22
N GLU A 17 -7.51 1.23 3.30
CA GLU A 17 -7.81 0.22 2.30
C GLU A 17 -7.92 0.94 0.95
N VAL A 18 -7.29 0.37 -0.08
CA VAL A 18 -7.38 0.88 -1.45
C VAL A 18 -7.70 -0.27 -2.39
N VAL A 19 -8.61 -0.01 -3.33
CA VAL A 19 -8.97 -0.91 -4.42
C VAL A 19 -8.88 -0.12 -5.71
N THR A 20 -8.13 -0.63 -6.68
CA THR A 20 -7.95 -0.01 -8.00
C THR A 20 -8.06 -1.07 -9.10
N GLU A 21 -8.25 -0.65 -10.35
CA GLU A 21 -8.26 -1.57 -11.50
C GLU A 21 -6.84 -1.86 -12.03
N SER A 22 -5.88 -1.02 -11.64
CA SER A 22 -4.49 -1.05 -12.09
C SER A 22 -3.54 -1.20 -10.92
N ARG A 23 -2.63 -2.17 -11.03
CA ARG A 23 -1.60 -2.44 -10.02
C ARG A 23 -0.69 -1.24 -9.78
N GLU A 24 -0.32 -0.54 -10.86
CA GLU A 24 0.54 0.65 -10.80
C GLU A 24 -0.11 1.77 -9.99
N GLU A 25 -1.40 2.02 -10.22
CA GLU A 25 -2.20 3.00 -9.48
C GLU A 25 -2.29 2.63 -7.99
N LEU A 26 -2.47 1.35 -7.68
CA LEU A 26 -2.50 0.88 -6.29
C LEU A 26 -1.19 1.20 -5.58
N VAL A 27 -0.05 0.87 -6.20
CA VAL A 27 1.26 1.10 -5.62
C VAL A 27 1.51 2.60 -5.41
N GLU A 28 1.12 3.44 -6.36
CA GLU A 28 1.24 4.90 -6.22
C GLU A 28 0.43 5.42 -5.03
N HIS A 29 -0.84 5.00 -4.91
CA HIS A 29 -1.70 5.38 -3.79
C HIS A 29 -1.11 4.97 -2.43
N VAL A 30 -0.56 3.77 -2.33
CA VAL A 30 0.08 3.26 -1.11
C VAL A 30 1.35 4.05 -0.79
N MET A 31 2.16 4.37 -1.79
CA MET A 31 3.38 5.16 -1.61
C MET A 31 3.09 6.58 -1.13
N VAL A 32 2.06 7.22 -1.69
CA VAL A 32 1.60 8.55 -1.24
C VAL A 32 1.07 8.47 0.19
N HIS A 33 0.22 7.49 0.49
CA HIS A 33 -0.31 7.28 1.84
C HIS A 33 0.81 7.07 2.86
N ALA A 34 1.77 6.19 2.57
CA ALA A 34 2.91 5.92 3.45
C ALA A 34 3.71 7.20 3.74
N LYS A 35 4.02 8.01 2.71
CA LYS A 35 4.76 9.27 2.88
C LYS A 35 4.01 10.30 3.73
N MET A 36 2.68 10.36 3.62
CA MET A 36 1.87 11.36 4.31
C MET A 36 1.47 10.94 5.74
N ALA A 37 1.07 9.68 5.91
CA ALA A 37 0.52 9.17 7.17
C ALA A 37 1.59 8.54 8.08
N HIS A 38 2.71 8.08 7.52
CA HIS A 38 3.77 7.39 8.25
C HIS A 38 5.12 8.11 8.05
N PRO A 39 5.41 9.18 8.81
CA PRO A 39 6.65 9.95 8.66
C PRO A 39 7.92 9.10 8.91
N GLU A 40 7.82 8.04 9.72
CA GLU A 40 8.91 7.07 9.91
C GLU A 40 9.17 6.23 8.64
N MET A 41 8.14 5.91 7.86
CA MET A 41 8.28 5.25 6.56
C MET A 41 8.74 6.20 5.46
N ALA A 42 8.64 7.52 5.65
CA ALA A 42 9.23 8.46 4.69
C ALA A 42 10.76 8.35 4.67
N ALA A 43 11.39 8.01 5.79
CA ALA A 43 12.83 7.79 5.90
C ALA A 43 13.27 6.38 5.43
N ASN A 44 12.39 5.38 5.57
CA ASN A 44 12.62 4.02 5.09
C ASN A 44 11.34 3.47 4.43
N PRO A 45 11.09 3.84 3.16
CA PRO A 45 9.87 3.44 2.47
C PRO A 45 9.86 1.92 2.24
N PRO A 46 8.69 1.26 2.35
CA PRO A 46 8.57 -0.13 1.97
C PRO A 46 9.01 -0.31 0.50
N SER A 47 9.77 -1.36 0.22
CA SER A 47 10.16 -1.69 -1.15
C SER A 47 8.92 -2.06 -1.97
N ALA A 48 8.94 -1.73 -3.27
CA ALA A 48 7.85 -2.07 -4.18
C ALA A 48 7.53 -3.57 -4.14
N GLU A 49 8.54 -4.44 -4.07
CA GLU A 49 8.38 -5.89 -3.94
C GLU A 49 7.63 -6.31 -2.66
N MET A 50 7.80 -5.57 -1.56
CA MET A 50 7.09 -5.86 -0.32
C MET A 50 5.62 -5.48 -0.45
N ILE A 51 5.33 -4.30 -1.02
CA ILE A 51 3.95 -3.85 -1.32
C ILE A 51 3.29 -4.86 -2.25
N GLU A 52 4.00 -5.30 -3.29
CA GLU A 52 3.51 -6.24 -4.29
C GLU A 52 3.07 -7.59 -3.72
N LYS A 53 3.72 -8.07 -2.66
CA LYS A 53 3.33 -9.29 -1.95
C LYS A 53 2.06 -9.14 -1.10
N LEU A 54 1.65 -7.90 -0.84
CA LEU A 54 0.47 -7.55 -0.05
C LEU A 54 -0.75 -7.21 -0.92
N ILE A 55 -0.57 -7.19 -2.25
CA ILE A 55 -1.66 -6.92 -3.20
C ILE A 55 -2.46 -8.20 -3.40
N HIS A 56 -3.75 -8.11 -3.14
CA HIS A 56 -4.71 -9.16 -3.41
C HIS A 56 -5.46 -8.87 -4.71
N GLN A 57 -5.56 -9.86 -5.60
CA GLN A 57 -6.46 -9.77 -6.77
C GLN A 57 -7.89 -10.11 -6.33
N VAL A 58 -8.84 -9.30 -6.77
CA VAL A 58 -10.27 -9.45 -6.49
C VAL A 58 -11.12 -9.41 -7.76
#